data_AF-A0A1Q6UZA9-F1
#
_entry.id   AF-A0A1Q6UZA9-F1
#
_cell.length_a   1.000
_cell.length_b   1.000
_cell.length_c   1.000
_cell.angle_alpha   90.00
_cell.angle_beta   90.00
_cell.angle_gamma   90.00
#
_symmetry.space_group_name_H-M   'P 1'
#
loop_
_entity.id
_entity.type
_entity.pdbx_description
1 polymer ?
#
loop_
_entity_poly.entity_id
_entity_poly.type
_entity_poly.pdbx_seq_one_letter_code
_entity_poly.pdbx_strand_id
1 'polypeptide(L)'
;MYNNIGNKIKYLAKTAFIVGAIISVIIGILLITAGLNGIITPVGVLILFVGPFISWLSSWLLYGFGELIDKISLIELNLNHVNSGVQTKYSDLTRKQELENLHSKGLITDDEYNQSISK
;
A
#
# COMPACT_ATOMS: atom_id res chain seq x y z
N MET A 1 7.53 -7.10 -9.10
CA MET A 1 6.61 -8.26 -9.10
C MET A 1 5.45 -8.06 -8.13
N TYR A 2 5.70 -7.46 -6.97
CA TYR A 2 4.66 -6.97 -6.03
C TYR A 2 4.39 -5.45 -6.16
N ASN A 3 4.31 -4.92 -7.38
CA ASN A 3 3.87 -3.53 -7.54
C ASN A 3 2.35 -3.46 -7.31
N ASN A 4 1.89 -2.42 -6.62
CA ASN A 4 0.48 -2.17 -6.31
C ASN A 4 -0.18 -3.30 -5.51
N ILE A 5 0.47 -3.76 -4.43
CA ILE A 5 -0.07 -4.77 -3.50
C ILE A 5 -1.43 -4.34 -2.95
N GLY A 6 -1.59 -3.07 -2.53
CA GLY A 6 -2.85 -2.61 -1.97
C GLY A 6 -4.01 -2.68 -2.98
N ASN A 7 -3.78 -2.30 -4.25
CA ASN A 7 -4.80 -2.45 -5.29
C ASN A 7 -5.19 -3.92 -5.56
N LYS A 8 -4.23 -4.84 -5.51
CA LYS A 8 -4.51 -6.30 -5.62
C LYS A 8 -5.33 -6.80 -4.43
N ILE A 9 -5.01 -6.37 -3.22
CA ILE A 9 -5.76 -6.73 -2.00
C ILE A 9 -7.19 -6.19 -2.05
N LYS A 10 -7.39 -4.96 -2.52
CA LYS A 10 -8.72 -4.38 -2.74
C LYS A 10 -9.55 -5.19 -3.74
N TYR A 11 -8.94 -5.63 -4.84
CA TYR A 11 -9.59 -6.47 -5.83
C TYR A 11 -9.92 -7.87 -5.28
N LEU A 12 -9.01 -8.42 -4.48
CA LEU A 12 -9.21 -9.69 -3.79
C LEU A 12 -10.35 -9.59 -2.78
N ALA A 13 -10.48 -8.46 -2.06
CA ALA A 13 -11.57 -8.22 -1.12
C ALA A 13 -12.95 -8.28 -1.81
N LYS A 14 -13.07 -7.63 -2.98
CA LYS A 14 -14.31 -7.70 -3.78
C LYS A 14 -14.60 -9.11 -4.28
N THR A 15 -13.58 -9.79 -4.81
CA THR A 15 -13.74 -11.14 -5.34
C THR A 15 -14.08 -12.14 -4.23
N ALA A 16 -13.39 -12.06 -3.08
CA ALA A 16 -13.63 -12.90 -1.92
C ALA A 16 -15.02 -12.68 -1.33
N PHE A 17 -15.54 -11.45 -1.33
CA PHE A 17 -16.92 -11.17 -0.92
C PHE A 17 -17.92 -11.89 -1.81
N ILE A 18 -17.79 -11.75 -3.13
CA ILE A 18 -18.71 -12.37 -4.10
C ILE A 18 -18.67 -13.89 -3.97
N VAL A 19 -17.48 -14.47 -3.92
CA VAL A 19 -17.30 -15.92 -3.78
C VAL A 19 -17.84 -16.42 -2.44
N GLY A 20 -17.52 -15.74 -1.33
CA GLY A 20 -17.99 -16.09 0.01
C GLY A 20 -19.51 -16.02 0.13
N ALA A 21 -20.14 -14.98 -0.43
CA ALA A 21 -21.59 -14.85 -0.45
C ALA A 21 -22.26 -15.99 -1.25
N ILE A 22 -21.75 -16.32 -2.44
CA ILE A 22 -22.28 -17.41 -3.27
C ILE A 22 -22.17 -18.75 -2.54
N ILE A 23 -21.00 -19.06 -1.97
CA ILE A 23 -20.77 -20.30 -1.23
C ILE A 23 -21.72 -20.38 -0.03
N SER A 24 -21.88 -19.28 0.71
CA SER A 24 -22.77 -19.24 1.88
C SER A 24 -24.23 -19.51 1.51
N VAL A 25 -24.69 -18.96 0.39
CA VAL A 25 -26.06 -19.20 -0.11
C VAL A 25 -26.24 -20.66 -0.51
N ILE A 26 -25.29 -21.23 -1.26
CA ILE A 26 -25.34 -22.64 -1.68
C ILE A 26 -25.36 -23.57 -0.47
N ILE A 27 -24.46 -23.37 0.50
CA ILE A 27 -24.39 -24.18 1.72
C ILE A 27 -25.68 -24.04 2.54
N GLY A 28 -26.20 -22.81 2.69
CA GLY A 28 -27.45 -22.54 3.40
C GLY A 28 -28.63 -23.30 2.77
N ILE A 29 -28.77 -23.25 1.45
CA ILE A 29 -29.83 -23.98 0.72
C ILE A 29 -29.64 -25.49 0.86
N LEU A 30 -28.42 -26.01 0.68
CA LEU A 30 -28.14 -27.44 0.84
C LEU A 30 -28.52 -27.93 2.24
N LEU A 31 -28.15 -27.20 3.30
CA LEU A 31 -28.49 -27.54 4.68
C LEU A 31 -30.01 -27.53 4.94
N ILE A 32 -30.74 -26.59 4.34
CA ILE A 32 -32.21 -26.54 4.45
C ILE A 32 -32.85 -27.73 3.73
N THR A 33 -32.39 -28.05 2.50
CA THR A 33 -32.95 -29.15 1.69
C THR A 33 -32.55 -30.55 2.20
N ALA A 34 -31.40 -30.69 2.86
CA ALA A 34 -30.95 -31.96 3.44
C ALA A 34 -31.78 -32.41 4.65
N GLY A 35 -32.65 -31.54 5.20
CA GLY A 35 -33.87 -31.95 5.88
C GLY A 35 -33.71 -32.98 7.01
N LEU A 36 -32.72 -32.82 7.89
CA LEU A 36 -32.68 -33.54 9.17
C LEU A 36 -33.49 -32.71 10.19
N ASN A 37 -34.79 -33.03 10.23
CA ASN A 37 -35.93 -32.34 10.86
C ASN A 37 -35.79 -31.96 12.35
N GLY A 38 -34.80 -31.15 12.71
CA GLY A 38 -34.58 -30.66 14.07
C GLY A 38 -33.73 -29.41 14.13
N ILE A 39 -32.42 -29.56 14.30
CA ILE A 39 -31.48 -28.46 14.61
C ILE A 39 -30.84 -27.85 13.34
N ILE A 40 -30.79 -28.61 12.25
CA ILE A 40 -29.95 -28.26 11.09
C ILE A 40 -30.65 -27.23 10.18
N THR A 41 -31.98 -27.25 10.13
CA THR A 41 -32.80 -26.30 9.35
C THR A 41 -32.65 -24.85 9.83
N PRO A 42 -32.79 -24.51 11.14
CA PRO A 42 -32.58 -23.13 11.59
C PRO A 42 -31.12 -22.67 11.44
N VAL A 43 -30.15 -23.58 11.54
CA VAL A 43 -28.73 -23.28 11.28
C VAL A 43 -28.49 -22.93 9.81
N GLY A 44 -29.12 -23.64 8.87
CA GLY A 44 -29.06 -23.31 7.44
C GLY A 44 -29.61 -21.92 7.14
N VAL A 45 -30.74 -21.55 7.77
CA VAL A 45 -31.32 -20.20 7.66
C VAL A 45 -30.37 -19.15 8.26
N LEU A 46 -29.78 -19.42 9.43
CA LEU A 46 -28.82 -18.51 10.05
C LEU A 46 -27.61 -18.26 9.13
N ILE A 47 -27.02 -19.32 8.57
CA ILE A 47 -25.87 -19.23 7.65
C ILE A 47 -26.23 -18.43 6.39
N LEU A 48 -27.45 -18.56 5.89
CA LEU A 48 -27.91 -17.84 4.70
C LEU A 48 -27.93 -16.31 4.89
N PHE A 49 -28.16 -15.82 6.11
CA PHE A 49 -28.15 -14.39 6.43
C PHE A 49 -26.82 -13.91 7.03
N VAL A 50 -26.25 -14.68 7.95
CA VAL A 50 -25.04 -14.32 8.68
C VAL A 50 -23.79 -14.45 7.80
N GLY A 51 -23.75 -15.44 6.91
CA GLY A 51 -22.57 -15.64 6.06
C GLY A 51 -22.34 -14.50 5.04
N PRO A 52 -23.36 -13.99 4.34
CA PRO A 52 -23.21 -12.77 3.54
C PRO A 52 -22.85 -11.55 4.38
N PHE A 53 -23.38 -11.44 5.61
CA PHE A 53 -23.07 -10.33 6.52
C PHE A 53 -21.61 -10.35 6.98
N ILE A 54 -21.09 -11.52 7.37
CA ILE A 54 -19.67 -11.70 7.71
C ILE A 54 -18.80 -11.44 6.48
N SER A 55 -19.17 -11.97 5.32
CA SER A 55 -18.42 -11.74 4.08
C SER A 55 -18.34 -10.26 3.75
N TRP A 56 -19.44 -9.51 3.95
CA TRP A 56 -19.50 -8.07 3.76
C TRP A 56 -18.55 -7.34 4.72
N LEU A 57 -18.60 -7.68 6.01
CA LEU A 57 -17.71 -7.09 7.02
C LEU A 57 -16.23 -7.40 6.75
N SER A 58 -15.90 -8.64 6.38
CA SER A 58 -14.54 -9.03 6.00
C SER A 58 -14.05 -8.29 4.76
N SER A 59 -14.94 -8.00 3.80
CA SER A 59 -14.59 -7.23 2.60
C SER A 59 -14.14 -5.81 2.94
N TRP A 60 -14.77 -5.18 3.94
CA TRP A 60 -14.41 -3.85 4.41
C TRP A 60 -13.06 -3.82 5.10
N LEU A 61 -12.79 -4.80 5.98
CA LEU A 61 -11.50 -4.92 6.64
C LEU A 61 -10.39 -5.15 5.60
N LEU A 62 -10.57 -6.08 4.67
CA LEU A 62 -9.56 -6.41 3.67
C LEU A 62 -9.32 -5.25 2.70
N TYR A 63 -10.38 -4.54 2.29
CA TYR A 63 -10.26 -3.31 1.51
C TYR A 63 -9.50 -2.22 2.28
N GLY A 64 -9.80 -2.02 3.56
CA GLY A 64 -9.12 -1.08 4.44
C GLY A 64 -7.63 -1.39 4.60
N PHE A 65 -7.26 -2.67 4.74
CA PHE A 65 -5.86 -3.10 4.73
C PHE A 65 -5.17 -2.78 3.41
N GLY A 66 -5.83 -3.03 2.28
CA GLY A 66 -5.30 -2.65 0.96
C GLY A 66 -5.05 -1.13 0.84
N GLU A 67 -5.98 -0.31 1.33
CA GLU A 67 -5.85 1.16 1.34
C GLU A 67 -4.70 1.62 2.25
N LEU A 68 -4.54 1.01 3.43
CA LEU A 68 -3.48 1.34 4.36
C LEU A 68 -2.09 1.05 3.77
N ILE A 69 -1.93 -0.11 3.12
CA ILE A 69 -0.67 -0.49 2.47
C ILE A 69 -0.31 0.50 1.37
N ASP A 70 -1.27 0.87 0.51
CA ASP A 70 -1.04 1.85 -0.56
C ASP A 70 -0.57 3.20 0.01
N LYS A 71 -1.17 3.67 1.12
CA LYS A 71 -0.76 4.93 1.76
C LYS A 71 0.65 4.84 2.38
N ILE A 72 0.99 3.73 3.02
CA ILE A 72 2.32 3.53 3.61
C ILE A 72 3.39 3.51 2.52
N SER A 73 3.17 2.78 1.42
CA SER A 73 4.12 2.76 0.29
C SER A 73 4.30 4.14 -0.35
N LEU A 74 3.24 4.94 -0.42
CA LEU A 74 3.33 6.32 -0.91
C LEU A 74 4.14 7.21 0.04
N ILE A 75 3.97 7.05 1.36
CA ILE A 75 4.78 7.76 2.36
C ILE A 75 6.24 7.37 2.23
N GLU A 76 6.56 6.09 2.10
CA GLU A 76 7.92 5.60 1.90
C GLU A 76 8.58 6.21 0.65
N LEU A 77 7.85 6.25 -0.47
CA LEU A 77 8.32 6.87 -1.70
C LEU A 77 8.63 8.37 -1.49
N ASN A 78 7.72 9.10 -0.86
CA ASN A 78 7.91 10.53 -0.58
C ASN A 78 9.10 10.78 0.37
N LEU A 79 9.25 9.95 1.41
CA LEU A 79 10.38 10.05 2.34
C LEU A 79 11.72 9.78 1.64
N ASN A 80 11.76 8.78 0.76
CA ASN A 80 12.95 8.50 -0.04
C ASN A 80 13.28 9.67 -0.96
N HIS A 81 12.29 10.28 -1.62
CA HIS A 81 12.49 11.45 -2.47
C HIS A 81 13.02 12.67 -1.68
N VAL A 82 12.46 12.92 -0.50
CA VAL A 82 12.94 13.98 0.40
C VAL A 82 14.38 13.70 0.84
N ASN A 83 14.69 12.48 1.27
CA ASN A 83 16.03 12.11 1.71
C ASN A 83 17.05 12.22 0.57
N SER A 84 16.69 11.79 -0.64
CA SER A 84 17.52 11.96 -1.83
C SER A 84 17.78 13.44 -2.13
N GLY A 85 16.74 14.28 -2.13
CA GLY A 85 16.90 15.72 -2.36
C GLY A 85 17.74 16.41 -1.27
N VAL A 86 17.59 15.98 -0.02
CA VAL A 86 18.39 16.45 1.11
C VAL A 86 19.86 16.03 0.94
N GLN A 87 20.14 14.76 0.59
CA GLN A 87 21.50 14.30 0.29
C GLN A 87 22.14 15.09 -0.84
N THR A 88 21.42 15.29 -1.96
CA THR A 88 21.92 16.08 -3.09
C THR A 88 22.25 17.51 -2.65
N LYS A 89 21.39 18.14 -1.84
CA LYS A 89 21.63 19.49 -1.33
C LYS A 89 22.86 19.57 -0.43
N TYR A 90 23.08 18.59 0.46
CA TYR A 90 24.26 18.54 1.30
C TYR A 90 25.55 18.30 0.48
N SER A 91 25.53 17.37 -0.48
CA SER A 91 26.70 17.14 -1.34
C SER A 91 27.10 18.37 -2.13
N ASP A 92 26.12 19.15 -2.58
CA ASP A 92 26.37 20.36 -3.36
C ASP A 92 26.87 21.52 -2.48
N LEU A 93 26.39 21.62 -1.24
CA LEU A 93 26.93 22.51 -0.21
C LEU A 93 28.38 22.19 0.14
N THR A 94 28.71 20.91 0.36
CA THR A 94 30.07 20.48 0.65
C THR A 94 31.01 20.76 -0.53
N ARG A 95 30.55 20.51 -1.77
CA ARG A 95 31.32 20.84 -2.98
C ARG A 95 31.60 22.34 -3.08
N LYS A 96 30.62 23.19 -2.78
CA LYS A 96 30.81 24.65 -2.76
C LYS A 96 31.80 25.09 -1.68
N GLN A 97 31.72 24.54 -0.48
CA GLN A 97 32.69 24.83 0.58
C GLN A 97 34.12 24.39 0.22
N GLU A 98 34.28 23.26 -0.46
CA GLU A 98 35.58 22.79 -0.93
C GLU A 98 36.15 23.71 -2.01
N LEU A 99 35.31 24.14 -2.96
CA LEU A 99 35.69 25.14 -3.97
C LEU A 99 36.11 26.46 -3.32
N GLU A 100 35.38 26.95 -2.31
CA GLU A 100 35.76 28.14 -1.54
C GLU A 100 37.11 27.96 -0.83
N ASN A 101 37.38 26.77 -0.26
CA ASN A 101 38.65 26.48 0.40
C ASN A 101 39.82 26.46 -0.59
N LEU A 102 39.65 25.83 -1.76
CA LEU A 102 40.63 25.81 -2.83
C LEU A 102 40.91 27.23 -3.37
N HIS A 103 39.87 28.03 -3.52
CA HIS A 103 39.98 29.43 -3.92
C HIS A 103 40.78 30.25 -2.89
N SER A 104 40.45 30.10 -1.60
CA SER A 104 41.15 30.79 -0.51
C SER A 104 42.65 30.46 -0.41
N LYS A 105 43.05 29.29 -0.90
CA LYS A 105 44.45 28.84 -0.96
C LYS A 105 45.19 29.32 -2.23
N GLY A 106 44.51 30.02 -3.12
CA GLY A 106 45.04 30.42 -4.43
C GLY A 106 45.30 29.24 -5.37
N LEU A 107 44.68 28.07 -5.10
CA LEU A 107 44.86 26.86 -5.91
C LEU A 107 44.00 26.84 -7.17
N ILE A 108 43.01 27.74 -7.25
CA ILE A 108 42.11 27.89 -8.41
C ILE A 108 41.89 29.38 -8.70
N THR A 109 41.74 29.71 -9.99
CA THR A 109 41.54 31.10 -10.45
C THR A 109 40.06 31.50 -10.33
N ASP A 110 39.76 32.79 -10.18
CA ASP A 110 38.38 33.33 -10.08
C ASP A 110 37.45 32.86 -11.22
N ASP A 111 37.99 32.76 -12.44
CA ASP A 111 37.26 32.28 -13.62
C ASP A 111 36.87 30.80 -13.51
N GLU A 112 37.78 29.96 -13.02
CA GLU A 112 37.55 28.51 -12.83
C GLU A 112 36.56 28.26 -11.68
N TYR A 113 36.64 29.04 -10.60
CA TYR A 113 35.69 28.97 -9.49
C TYR A 113 34.25 29.31 -9.95
N ASN A 114 34.07 30.42 -10.66
CA ASN A 114 32.76 30.86 -11.16
C ASN A 114 32.17 29.89 -12.20
N GLN A 115 33.00 29.26 -13.03
CA GLN A 115 32.57 28.21 -13.95
C GLN A 115 32.14 26.93 -13.22
N SER A 116 32.75 26.62 -12.08
CA SER A 116 32.49 25.41 -11.30
C SER A 116 31.23 25.49 -10.43
N ILE A 117 30.86 26.70 -9.99
CA ILE A 117 29.64 26.96 -9.20
C ILE A 117 28.38 27.11 -10.06
N SER A 118 28.54 27.53 -11.33
CA SER A 118 27.42 27.69 -12.26
C SER A 118 26.97 26.38 -12.94
N LYS A 119 27.77 25.32 -12.83
CA LYS A 119 27.42 23.93 -13.18
C LYS A 119 26.80 23.21 -12.00
#